data_AF-A0A258VZX7-F1
#
_entry.id   AF-A0A258VZX7-F1
#
_cell.length_a   1.000
_cell.length_b   1.000
_cell.length_c   1.000
_cell.angle_alpha   90.00
_cell.angle_beta   90.00
_cell.angle_gamma   90.00
#
_symmetry.space_group_name_H-M   'P 1'
#
loop_
_entity.id
_entity.type
_entity.pdbx_description
1 polymer ?
#
loop_
_entity_poly.entity_id
_entity_poly.type
_entity_poly.pdbx_seq_one_letter_code
_entity_poly.pdbx_strand_id
1 'polypeptide(L)'
;MPEIVAIGAVGAFVTFLIANFNLYIVHKSFSDFKIKNLNLNIGKLGWYWSMDQGAPVKMEGRDAKALTEADYQKATRGAFIFGTMMIFLSWLGLIILSIYMVSVYKIAKSRTEKKVMSSDLTKVEILDLGEIQRLLDQTTAS
;
A
#
# COMPACT_ATOMS: atom_id res chain seq x y z
N MET A 1 18.70 -18.62 33.29
CA MET A 1 17.42 -18.09 33.83
C MET A 1 16.34 -18.35 32.79
N PRO A 2 15.63 -19.49 32.86
CA PRO A 2 14.61 -19.88 31.88
C PRO A 2 13.48 -18.84 31.72
N GLU A 3 13.22 -18.04 32.75
CA GLU A 3 12.21 -16.99 32.77
C GLU A 3 12.50 -15.88 31.76
N ILE A 4 13.77 -15.47 31.63
CA ILE A 4 14.19 -14.42 30.68
C ILE A 4 14.01 -14.91 29.23
N VAL A 5 14.31 -16.19 28.99
CA VAL A 5 14.13 -16.83 27.69
C VAL A 5 12.63 -16.90 27.32
N ALA A 6 11.78 -17.23 28.29
CA ALA A 6 10.33 -17.25 28.09
C ALA A 6 9.77 -15.85 27.75
N ILE A 7 10.22 -14.80 28.43
CA ILE A 7 9.81 -13.41 28.14
C ILE A 7 10.24 -12.99 26.73
N GLY A 8 11.45 -13.34 26.32
CA GLY A 8 11.96 -13.08 24.96
C GLY A 8 11.16 -13.82 23.88
N ALA A 9 10.83 -15.09 24.14
CA ALA A 9 10.05 -15.93 23.23
C ALA A 9 8.60 -15.42 23.05
N VAL A 10 7.94 -14.98 24.14
CA VAL A 10 6.61 -14.35 24.05
C VAL A 10 6.67 -13.09 23.18
N GLY A 11 7.66 -12.22 23.41
CA GLY A 11 7.81 -11.00 22.59
C GLY A 11 8.05 -11.33 21.11
N ALA A 12 8.87 -12.33 20.80
CA ALA A 12 9.11 -12.77 19.42
C ALA A 12 7.82 -13.32 18.77
N PHE A 13 7.03 -14.10 19.52
CA PHE A 13 5.76 -14.65 19.05
C PHE A 13 4.73 -13.55 18.75
N VAL A 14 4.57 -12.56 19.64
CA VAL A 14 3.65 -11.45 19.40
C VAL A 14 4.11 -10.62 18.19
N THR A 15 5.41 -10.33 18.08
CA THR A 15 5.95 -9.60 16.91
C THR A 15 5.74 -10.39 15.61
N PHE A 16 5.87 -11.71 15.63
CA PHE A 16 5.55 -12.57 14.49
C PHE A 16 4.07 -12.43 14.08
N LEU A 17 3.13 -12.45 15.03
CA LEU A 17 1.71 -12.27 14.72
C LEU A 17 1.45 -10.89 14.09
N ILE A 18 2.04 -9.82 14.62
CA ILE A 18 1.87 -8.47 14.07
C ILE A 18 2.51 -8.35 12.67
N ALA A 19 3.66 -8.98 12.44
CA ALA A 19 4.31 -8.97 11.13
C ALA A 19 3.45 -9.65 10.05
N ASN A 20 2.82 -10.79 10.38
CA ASN A 20 1.87 -11.45 9.49
C ASN A 20 0.61 -10.62 9.27
N PHE A 21 0.09 -9.97 10.32
CA PHE A 21 -1.05 -9.07 10.20
C PHE A 21 -0.74 -7.86 9.30
N ASN A 22 0.46 -7.29 9.41
CA ASN A 22 0.92 -6.23 8.52
C ASN A 22 0.95 -6.70 7.06
N LEU A 23 1.50 -7.89 6.77
CA LEU A 23 1.51 -8.46 5.42
C LEU A 23 0.09 -8.65 4.87
N TYR A 24 -0.84 -9.13 5.71
CA TYR A 24 -2.23 -9.27 5.33
C TYR A 24 -2.86 -7.93 4.93
N ILE A 25 -2.60 -6.86 5.69
CA ILE A 25 -3.15 -5.53 5.36
C ILE A 25 -2.52 -4.98 4.08
N VAL A 26 -1.21 -5.12 3.89
CA VAL A 26 -0.53 -4.75 2.63
C VAL A 26 -1.23 -5.48 1.48
N HIS A 27 -1.34 -6.81 1.54
CA HIS A 27 -1.98 -7.60 0.49
C HIS A 27 -3.41 -7.14 0.18
N LYS A 28 -4.22 -6.94 1.23
CA LYS A 28 -5.61 -6.48 1.09
C LYS A 28 -5.71 -5.09 0.45
N SER A 29 -4.76 -4.21 0.70
CA SER A 29 -4.76 -2.84 0.16
C SER A 29 -4.52 -2.81 -1.35
N PHE A 30 -3.75 -3.78 -1.89
CA PHE A 30 -3.50 -3.91 -3.33
C PHE A 30 -4.58 -4.71 -4.08
N SER A 31 -5.30 -5.60 -3.37
CA SER A 31 -6.43 -6.33 -3.94
C SER A 31 -7.72 -5.50 -4.00
N ASP A 32 -7.68 -4.22 -3.62
CA ASP A 32 -8.87 -3.37 -3.61
C ASP A 32 -9.34 -3.09 -5.05
N PHE A 33 -10.60 -3.39 -5.30
CA PHE A 33 -11.26 -3.20 -6.60
C PHE A 33 -11.15 -1.74 -7.08
N LYS A 34 -11.08 -0.80 -6.14
CA LYS A 34 -10.88 0.62 -6.41
C LYS A 34 -9.57 0.93 -7.13
N ILE A 35 -8.46 0.33 -6.71
CA ILE A 35 -7.14 0.54 -7.33
C ILE A 35 -7.10 -0.05 -8.73
N LYS A 36 -7.72 -1.23 -8.89
CA LYS A 36 -7.85 -1.87 -10.19
C LYS A 36 -8.62 -0.98 -11.18
N ASN A 37 -9.79 -0.48 -10.78
CA ASN A 37 -10.59 0.40 -11.63
C ASN A 37 -9.89 1.74 -11.89
N LEU A 38 -9.24 2.30 -10.88
CA LEU A 38 -8.44 3.52 -11.04
C LEU A 38 -7.39 3.33 -12.13
N ASN A 39 -6.57 2.28 -12.03
CA ASN A 39 -5.50 1.98 -12.98
C ASN A 39 -6.01 1.60 -14.38
N LEU A 40 -7.20 1.01 -14.49
CA LEU A 40 -7.85 0.81 -15.78
C LEU A 40 -8.27 2.13 -16.43
N ASN A 41 -8.90 3.03 -15.66
CA ASN A 41 -9.39 4.31 -16.16
C ASN A 41 -8.24 5.26 -16.52
N ILE A 42 -7.31 5.54 -15.60
CA ILE A 42 -6.15 6.41 -15.88
C ILE A 42 -5.16 5.75 -16.84
N GLY A 43 -5.22 4.41 -16.94
CA GLY A 43 -4.45 3.64 -17.91
C GLY A 43 -4.77 4.00 -19.36
N LYS A 44 -6.02 4.36 -19.64
CA LYS A 44 -6.45 4.85 -20.96
C LYS A 44 -5.77 6.18 -21.36
N LEU A 45 -5.30 6.95 -20.39
CA LEU A 45 -4.53 8.18 -20.61
C LEU A 45 -3.02 7.96 -20.70
N GLY A 46 -2.54 6.73 -20.47
CA GLY A 46 -1.11 6.41 -20.38
C GLY A 46 -0.49 6.70 -19.01
N TRP A 47 -1.29 6.72 -17.94
CA TRP A 47 -0.84 6.93 -16.56
C TRP A 47 -1.25 5.74 -15.69
N TYR A 48 -0.59 5.52 -14.57
CA TYR A 48 -1.01 4.56 -13.55
C TYR A 48 -0.84 5.16 -12.15
N TRP A 49 -1.60 4.66 -11.19
CA TRP A 49 -1.49 5.08 -9.80
C TRP A 49 -0.41 4.25 -9.12
N SER A 50 0.69 4.90 -8.74
CA SER A 50 1.71 4.23 -7.94
C SER A 50 1.29 4.25 -6.48
N MET A 51 1.16 3.07 -5.90
CA MET A 51 0.84 2.90 -4.48
C MET A 51 2.03 3.27 -3.58
N ASP A 52 3.26 3.21 -4.10
CA ASP A 52 4.49 3.62 -3.40
C ASP A 52 4.54 5.15 -3.28
N GLN A 53 4.16 5.87 -4.34
CA GLN A 53 4.21 7.34 -4.39
C GLN A 53 2.90 8.02 -3.97
N GLY A 54 1.77 7.29 -3.97
CA GLY A 54 0.45 7.86 -3.71
C GLY A 54 0.05 8.93 -4.73
N ALA A 55 0.48 8.76 -5.99
CA ALA A 55 0.35 9.73 -7.06
C ALA A 55 0.26 9.05 -8.44
N PRO A 56 -0.32 9.73 -9.45
CA PRO A 56 -0.35 9.24 -10.82
C PRO A 56 1.03 9.41 -11.49
N VAL A 57 1.53 8.35 -12.12
CA VAL A 57 2.84 8.28 -12.78
C VAL A 57 2.64 7.90 -14.25
N LYS A 58 3.40 8.53 -15.16
CA LYS A 58 3.31 8.26 -16.60
C LYS A 58 3.91 6.88 -16.93
N MET A 59 3.27 6.14 -17.82
CA MET A 59 3.75 4.83 -18.26
C MET A 59 4.89 4.96 -19.28
N GLU A 60 6.03 4.35 -18.99
CA GLU A 60 7.16 4.21 -19.92
C GLU A 60 7.05 2.89 -20.71
N GLY A 61 6.04 2.79 -21.57
CA GLY A 61 5.90 1.70 -22.55
C GLY A 61 5.53 0.31 -21.99
N ARG A 62 5.32 0.17 -20.68
CA ARG A 62 4.76 -1.04 -20.04
C ARG A 62 3.29 -0.83 -19.69
N ASP A 63 2.52 -1.91 -19.74
CA ASP A 63 1.12 -1.90 -19.32
C ASP A 63 0.95 -1.52 -17.84
N ALA A 64 -0.12 -0.78 -17.54
CA ALA A 64 -0.50 -0.37 -16.17
C ALA A 64 -0.51 -1.55 -15.19
N LYS A 65 -0.98 -2.71 -15.67
CA LYS A 65 -1.10 -3.93 -14.88
C LYS A 65 0.27 -4.45 -14.44
N ALA A 66 1.25 -4.50 -15.34
CA ALA A 66 2.59 -4.97 -15.04
C ALA A 66 3.31 -4.04 -14.04
N LEU A 67 3.10 -2.72 -14.17
CA LEU A 67 3.66 -1.73 -13.24
C LEU A 67 3.02 -1.84 -11.85
N THR A 68 1.70 -2.02 -11.79
CA THR A 68 0.98 -2.23 -10.52
C THR A 68 1.44 -3.49 -9.80
N GLU A 69 1.66 -4.58 -10.55
CA GLU A 69 2.14 -5.85 -9.98
C GLU A 69 3.59 -5.75 -9.49
N ALA A 70 4.45 -5.01 -10.20
CA ALA A 70 5.81 -4.73 -9.76
C ALA A 70 5.84 -3.91 -8.44
N ASP A 71 5.02 -2.87 -8.34
CA ASP A 71 4.88 -2.07 -7.10
C ASP A 71 4.37 -2.95 -5.95
N TYR A 72 3.39 -3.81 -6.21
CA TYR A 72 2.88 -4.77 -5.23
C TYR A 72 3.96 -5.74 -4.73
N GLN A 73 4.74 -6.34 -5.64
CA GLN A 73 5.81 -7.26 -5.27
C GLN A 73 6.90 -6.55 -4.46
N LYS A 74 7.27 -5.31 -4.83
CA LYS A 74 8.23 -4.49 -4.12
C LYS A 74 7.74 -4.18 -2.69
N ALA A 75 6.50 -3.72 -2.54
CA ALA A 75 5.90 -3.40 -1.24
C ALA A 75 5.78 -4.65 -0.35
N THR A 76 5.31 -5.77 -0.90
CA THR A 76 5.14 -7.03 -0.16
C THR A 76 6.50 -7.59 0.29
N ARG A 77 7.49 -7.57 -0.59
CA ARG A 77 8.85 -8.02 -0.27
C ARG A 77 9.49 -7.14 0.80
N GLY A 78 9.32 -5.82 0.71
CA GLY A 78 9.78 -4.88 1.73
C GLY A 78 9.14 -5.14 3.09
N ALA A 79 7.81 -5.28 3.13
CA ALA A 79 7.06 -5.57 4.36
C ALA A 79 7.45 -6.93 4.97
N PHE A 80 7.71 -7.95 4.13
CA PHE A 80 8.14 -9.27 4.59
C PHE A 80 9.52 -9.19 5.24
N ILE A 81 10.51 -8.63 4.53
CA ILE A 81 11.90 -8.51 5.04
C ILE A 81 11.91 -7.72 6.35
N PHE A 82 11.24 -6.56 6.38
CA PHE A 82 11.16 -5.71 7.56
C PHE A 82 10.48 -6.43 8.73
N GLY A 83 9.33 -7.07 8.49
CA GLY A 83 8.60 -7.83 9.50
C GLY A 83 9.43 -8.97 10.10
N THR A 84 10.12 -9.75 9.26
CA THR A 84 10.98 -10.85 9.72
C THR A 84 12.15 -10.35 10.56
N MET A 85 12.78 -9.23 10.18
CA MET A 85 13.86 -8.64 10.98
C MET A 85 13.37 -8.22 12.37
N MET A 86 12.16 -7.67 12.48
CA MET A 86 11.61 -7.22 13.76
C MET A 86 11.35 -8.36 14.75
N ILE A 87 11.08 -9.58 14.29
CA ILE A 87 10.85 -10.74 15.17
C ILE A 87 12.06 -11.01 16.08
N PHE A 88 13.28 -10.90 15.54
CA PHE A 88 14.51 -11.12 16.30
C PHE A 88 14.76 -10.06 17.38
N LEU A 89 14.12 -8.89 17.26
CA LEU A 89 14.19 -7.82 18.25
C LEU A 89 13.14 -7.99 19.38
N SER A 90 12.28 -9.02 19.31
CA SER A 90 11.27 -9.33 20.33
C SER A 90 10.42 -8.09 20.66
N TRP A 91 10.40 -7.66 21.93
CA TRP A 91 9.66 -6.48 22.41
C TRP A 91 10.07 -5.16 21.76
N LEU A 92 11.36 -4.97 21.45
CA LEU A 92 11.80 -3.76 20.75
C LEU A 92 11.27 -3.75 19.31
N GLY A 93 11.27 -4.92 18.66
CA GLY A 93 10.69 -5.10 17.34
C GLY A 93 9.20 -4.82 17.32
N LEU A 94 8.47 -5.23 18.38
CA LEU A 94 7.04 -4.94 18.54
C LEU A 94 6.76 -3.43 18.51
N ILE A 95 7.53 -2.64 19.27
CA ILE A 95 7.35 -1.18 19.35
C ILE A 95 7.59 -0.55 17.98
N ILE A 96 8.71 -0.88 17.34
CA ILE A 96 9.07 -0.34 16.02
C ILE A 96 8.03 -0.72 14.98
N LEU A 97 7.60 -1.98 14.94
CA LEU A 97 6.61 -2.47 13.99
C LEU A 97 5.24 -1.81 14.21
N SER A 98 4.86 -1.57 15.47
CA SER A 98 3.63 -0.86 15.81
C SER A 98 3.66 0.59 15.34
N ILE A 99 4.77 1.31 15.56
CA ILE A 99 4.96 2.69 15.06
C ILE A 99 4.90 2.70 13.53
N TYR A 100 5.61 1.77 12.88
CA TYR A 100 5.60 1.63 11.43
C TYR A 100 4.18 1.43 10.89
N MET A 101 3.42 0.50 11.47
CA MET A 101 2.04 0.26 11.05
C MET A 101 1.17 1.51 11.22
N VAL A 102 1.24 2.18 12.37
CA VAL A 102 0.47 3.42 12.57
C VAL A 102 0.86 4.48 11.54
N SER A 103 2.16 4.62 11.26
CA SER A 103 2.67 5.55 10.26
C SER A 103 2.08 5.25 8.86
N VAL A 104 2.25 4.01 8.37
CA VAL A 104 1.77 3.62 7.03
C VAL A 104 0.24 3.72 6.91
N TYR A 105 -0.50 3.22 7.89
CA TYR A 105 -1.95 3.07 7.75
C TYR A 105 -2.75 4.31 8.15
N LYS A 106 -2.27 5.14 9.08
CA LYS A 106 -2.98 6.34 9.52
C LYS A 106 -2.39 7.64 8.99
N ILE A 107 -1.06 7.73 8.85
CA ILE A 107 -0.36 9.00 8.66
C ILE A 107 0.10 9.18 7.21
N ALA A 108 0.60 8.12 6.56
CA ALA A 108 1.21 8.19 5.23
C ALA A 108 0.20 8.33 4.08
N LYS A 109 -1.09 8.05 4.30
CA LYS A 109 -2.11 8.23 3.27
C LYS A 109 -2.30 9.70 2.93
N SER A 110 -1.87 10.09 1.73
CA SER A 110 -1.96 11.48 1.26
C SER A 110 -3.43 11.93 1.17
N ARG A 111 -3.67 13.23 1.33
CA ARG A 111 -5.01 13.81 1.13
C ARG A 111 -5.52 13.53 -0.30
N THR A 112 -4.60 13.52 -1.26
CA THR A 112 -4.83 13.19 -2.66
C THR A 112 -5.29 11.75 -2.83
N GLU A 113 -4.61 10.78 -2.20
CA GLU A 113 -5.01 9.36 -2.23
C GLU A 113 -6.45 9.19 -1.69
N LYS A 114 -6.78 9.83 -0.56
CA LYS A 114 -8.14 9.76 0.00
C LYS A 114 -9.19 10.36 -0.94
N LYS A 115 -8.89 11.50 -1.57
CA LYS A 115 -9.78 12.16 -2.55
C LYS A 115 -9.97 11.26 -3.79
N VAL A 116 -8.88 10.79 -4.39
CA VAL A 116 -8.90 9.93 -5.58
C VAL A 116 -9.67 8.64 -5.30
N MET A 117 -9.43 7.96 -4.18
CA MET A 117 -10.13 6.70 -3.83
C MET A 117 -11.61 6.87 -3.46
N SER A 118 -12.07 8.11 -3.30
CA SER A 118 -13.49 8.45 -3.10
C SER A 118 -14.18 8.90 -4.39
N SER A 119 -13.39 9.24 -5.41
CA SER A 119 -13.88 9.76 -6.68
C SER A 119 -14.48 8.67 -7.57
N ASP A 120 -15.23 9.11 -8.58
CA ASP A 120 -15.92 8.22 -9.50
C ASP A 120 -14.96 7.46 -10.42
N LEU A 121 -13.69 7.89 -10.52
CA LEU A 121 -12.60 7.17 -11.18
C LEU A 121 -12.39 5.74 -10.65
N THR A 122 -12.84 5.45 -9.42
CA THR A 122 -12.65 4.14 -8.78
C THR A 122 -13.90 3.27 -8.79
N LYS A 123 -15.07 3.84 -9.11
CA LYS A 123 -16.38 3.18 -8.94
C LYS A 123 -16.88 2.55 -10.24
N VAL A 124 -16.73 3.25 -11.35
CA VAL A 124 -17.27 2.84 -12.65
C VAL A 124 -16.17 2.98 -13.70
N GLU A 125 -16.20 2.11 -14.70
CA GLU A 125 -15.36 2.27 -15.87
C GLU A 125 -15.86 3.46 -16.70
N ILE A 126 -15.00 4.45 -16.92
CA ILE A 126 -15.33 5.65 -17.69
C ILE A 126 -14.83 5.45 -19.13
N LEU A 127 -15.68 5.74 -20.11
CA LEU A 127 -15.38 5.59 -21.54
C LEU A 127 -14.80 6.87 -22.16
N ASP A 128 -15.19 8.04 -21.64
CA ASP A 128 -14.70 9.33 -22.16
C ASP A 128 -13.35 9.73 -21.56
N LEU A 129 -12.36 9.96 -22.44
CA LEU A 129 -11.01 10.38 -22.05
C LEU A 129 -11.00 11.79 -21.45
N GLY A 130 -11.86 12.70 -21.95
CA GLY A 130 -11.97 14.06 -21.45
C GLY A 130 -12.48 14.12 -20.01
N GLU A 131 -13.50 13.30 -19.72
CA GLU A 131 -14.04 13.14 -18.37
C GLU A 131 -13.02 12.54 -17.38
N ILE A 132 -12.24 11.54 -17.80
CA ILE A 132 -11.17 10.95 -16.95
C ILE A 132 -10.13 12.01 -16.60
N GLN A 133 -9.68 12.80 -17.59
CA GLN A 133 -8.69 13.84 -17.37
C GLN A 133 -9.23 14.95 -16.44
N ARG A 134 -10.48 15.38 -16.62
CA ARG A 134 -11.13 16.36 -15.74
C ARG A 134 -11.21 15.87 -14.30
N LEU A 135 -11.61 14.62 -14.08
CA LEU A 135 -11.71 14.04 -12.74
C LEU A 135 -10.33 13.86 -12.09
N LEU A 136 -9.32 13.50 -12.87
CA LEU A 136 -7.94 13.41 -12.39
C LEU A 136 -7.42 14.79 -11.97
N ASP A 137 -7.62 15.82 -12.79
CA ASP A 137 -7.18 17.19 -12.46
C ASP A 137 -7.89 17.73 -11.21
N GLN A 138 -9.21 17.52 -11.08
CA GLN A 138 -9.98 17.92 -9.90
C GLN A 138 -9.50 17.25 -8.60
N THR A 139 -9.03 16.02 -8.69
CA THR A 139 -8.59 15.24 -7.52
C THR A 139 -7.13 15.47 -7.17
N THR A 140 -6.30 15.94 -8.12
CA THR A 140 -4.84 16.09 -7.97
C THR A 140 -4.39 17.54 -7.79
N ALA A 141 -5.16 18.54 -8.25
CA ALA A 141 -4.76 19.96 -8.26
C ALA A 141 -4.99 20.74 -6.94
N SER A 142 -5.06 20.08 -5.78
CA SER A 142 -5.43 20.73 -4.49
C SER A 142 -4.50 20.41 -3.34
#